data_AF-A0A7S3UKL8-F1
#
_entry.id   AF-A0A7S3UKL8-F1
#
_cell.length_a   1.000
_cell.length_b   1.000
_cell.length_c   1.000
_cell.angle_alpha   90.00
_cell.angle_beta   90.00
_cell.angle_gamma   90.00
#
_symmetry.space_group_name_H-M   'P 1'
#
loop_
_entity.id
_entity.type
_entity.pdbx_description
1 polymer ?
#
loop_
_entity_poly.entity_id
_entity_poly.type
_entity_poly.pdbx_seq_one_letter_code
_entity_poly.pdbx_strand_id
1 'polypeptide(L)'
;LNAPPRWSCRVATLAMFLRLAASLCGVATSAVVIDAMKHDIQQIQAGSFDTIIGKFRDDAVSAVWYYKESNAADEKFLDEYQKVAKELKGIVKVCAMDCERFAKFCKDVGVGETPSVMIYPPNPQPSYALQGELTSKRITNVLTKSVPSMVTSLTADNEAAFLTSDPSKPKVILFSNKPKVPFMWRALSAEMVFKRTIKFGFATEEANAELAKKFKVKKFPTIVMQRGGKGEQKEMYSGDINFQAIHNWVNLYSESGMGDKVAGAAGGESGSDEAKPWLIQDIPELTGPSHN
;
A
#
# COMPACT_ATOMS: atom_id res chain seq x y z
N LEU A 1 -33.76 39.88 89.34
CA LEU A 1 -34.51 38.67 89.75
C LEU A 1 -34.11 37.52 88.82
N ASN A 2 -33.51 36.49 89.43
CA ASN A 2 -33.29 35.11 88.97
C ASN A 2 -32.41 34.79 87.74
N ALA A 3 -31.24 34.19 88.02
CA ALA A 3 -30.67 33.05 87.26
C ALA A 3 -31.44 31.75 87.68
N PRO A 4 -31.35 30.55 87.01
CA PRO A 4 -30.16 29.86 86.44
C PRO A 4 -30.48 28.94 85.19
N PRO A 5 -29.82 27.79 84.91
CA PRO A 5 -28.46 27.58 84.37
C PRO A 5 -28.35 26.61 83.14
N ARG A 6 -27.11 26.51 82.59
CA ARG A 6 -26.39 25.40 81.90
C ARG A 6 -27.17 24.20 81.30
N TRP A 7 -26.75 23.70 80.12
CA TRP A 7 -26.09 22.38 79.90
C TRP A 7 -25.72 22.14 78.41
N SER A 8 -24.67 21.33 78.24
CA SER A 8 -23.93 20.97 77.04
C SER A 8 -24.62 19.90 76.19
N CYS A 9 -24.48 19.92 74.86
CA CYS A 9 -24.18 18.70 74.09
C CYS A 9 -23.77 18.97 72.64
N ARG A 10 -22.81 18.17 72.20
CA ARG A 10 -22.18 18.13 70.87
C ARG A 10 -23.14 17.61 69.80
N VAL A 11 -22.77 17.81 68.53
CA VAL A 11 -22.69 16.80 67.45
C VAL A 11 -23.22 17.33 66.11
N ALA A 12 -22.37 17.15 65.10
CA ALA A 12 -22.65 16.89 63.69
C ALA A 12 -23.05 18.04 62.74
N THR A 13 -22.10 18.31 61.83
CA THR A 13 -22.26 18.12 60.37
C THR A 13 -23.54 18.65 59.72
N LEU A 14 -23.44 19.63 58.82
CA LEU A 14 -23.24 19.37 57.37
C LEU A 14 -23.44 20.69 56.61
N ALA A 15 -22.44 21.05 55.81
CA ALA A 15 -22.44 22.22 54.95
C ALA A 15 -23.52 22.11 53.86
N MET A 16 -24.39 23.12 53.77
CA MET A 16 -25.33 23.32 52.67
C MET A 16 -24.78 24.41 51.74
N PHE A 17 -23.74 24.09 50.98
CA PHE A 17 -23.40 24.80 49.75
C PHE A 17 -23.77 23.89 48.58
N LEU A 18 -24.95 24.12 47.99
CA LEU A 18 -25.42 23.35 46.85
C LEU A 18 -25.70 24.27 45.66
N ARG A 19 -24.99 23.97 44.58
CA ARG A 19 -25.34 24.17 43.14
C ARG A 19 -25.09 25.53 42.51
N LEU A 20 -23.88 25.69 41.96
CA LEU A 20 -23.74 25.98 40.53
C LEU A 20 -22.34 25.60 40.03
N ALA A 21 -22.06 24.30 39.91
CA ALA A 21 -20.97 23.83 39.07
C ALA A 21 -21.59 23.44 37.73
N ALA A 22 -21.56 24.37 36.76
CA ALA A 22 -21.87 24.08 35.38
C ALA A 22 -20.88 23.02 34.90
N SER A 23 -21.36 21.78 34.81
CA SER A 23 -20.69 20.70 34.11
C SER A 23 -20.61 21.08 32.63
N LEU A 24 -19.51 21.74 32.24
CA LEU A 24 -19.02 21.65 30.87
C LEU A 24 -18.54 20.20 30.71
N CYS A 25 -19.49 19.34 30.40
CA CYS A 25 -19.20 18.07 29.76
C CYS A 25 -18.58 18.46 28.40
N GLY A 26 -17.25 18.44 28.34
CA GLY A 26 -16.55 18.54 27.08
C GLY A 26 -17.07 17.41 26.20
N VAL A 27 -17.89 17.76 25.22
CA VAL A 27 -18.17 16.84 24.12
C VAL A 27 -16.81 16.66 23.47
N ALA A 28 -16.18 15.53 23.72
CA ALA A 28 -15.06 15.09 22.91
C ALA A 28 -15.64 14.91 21.50
N THR A 29 -15.57 15.97 20.69
CA THR A 29 -15.75 15.86 19.25
C THR A 29 -14.57 15.02 18.79
N SER A 30 -14.80 13.72 18.66
CA SER A 30 -13.86 12.82 18.03
C SER A 30 -13.66 13.30 16.60
N ALA A 31 -12.47 13.85 16.36
CA ALA A 31 -12.06 14.28 15.04
C ALA A 31 -11.43 13.10 14.30
N VAL A 32 -11.70 12.96 13.00
CA VAL A 32 -11.02 11.97 12.16
C VAL A 32 -9.53 12.36 12.05
N VAL A 33 -8.65 11.62 12.73
CA VAL A 33 -7.19 11.86 12.69
C VAL A 33 -6.51 10.71 11.95
N ILE A 34 -6.06 10.99 10.73
CA ILE A 34 -5.28 10.06 9.91
C ILE A 34 -3.79 10.26 10.22
N ASP A 35 -3.26 9.43 11.10
CA ASP A 35 -1.83 9.38 11.44
C ASP A 35 -1.07 8.47 10.46
N ALA A 36 -0.08 9.01 9.74
CA ALA A 36 0.75 8.28 8.77
C ALA A 36 1.60 7.15 9.38
N MET A 37 1.84 7.18 10.70
CA MET A 37 2.58 6.13 11.40
C MET A 37 1.69 4.94 11.79
N LYS A 38 0.39 5.15 11.90
CA LYS A 38 -0.59 4.14 12.33
C LYS A 38 -1.45 3.63 11.19
N HIS A 39 -1.68 4.48 10.19
CA HIS A 39 -2.56 4.22 9.07
C HIS A 39 -1.74 4.04 7.79
N ASP A 40 -2.18 3.10 6.95
CA ASP A 40 -1.61 2.86 5.62
C ASP A 40 -2.30 3.75 4.57
N ILE A 41 -3.02 4.77 5.04
CA ILE A 41 -3.79 5.72 4.23
C ILE A 41 -2.95 6.97 4.04
N GLN A 42 -2.72 7.35 2.78
CA GLN A 42 -2.01 8.59 2.46
C GLN A 42 -2.94 9.79 2.49
N GLN A 43 -2.79 10.67 3.47
CA GLN A 43 -3.50 11.95 3.46
C GLN A 43 -2.94 12.86 2.36
N ILE A 44 -3.80 13.38 1.49
CA ILE A 44 -3.44 14.23 0.36
C ILE A 44 -4.13 15.59 0.45
N GLN A 45 -3.46 16.60 -0.10
CA GLN A 45 -3.98 17.96 -0.22
C GLN A 45 -4.48 18.21 -1.64
N ALA A 46 -5.31 19.25 -1.83
CA ALA A 46 -5.79 19.65 -3.15
C ALA A 46 -4.65 19.93 -4.14
N GLY A 47 -3.56 20.58 -3.69
CA GLY A 47 -2.40 20.89 -4.55
C GLY A 47 -1.56 19.67 -4.94
N SER A 48 -1.57 18.61 -4.13
CA SER A 48 -0.84 17.37 -4.42
C SER A 48 -1.66 16.33 -5.18
N PHE A 49 -2.97 16.54 -5.32
CA PHE A 49 -3.89 15.59 -5.95
C PHE A 49 -3.43 15.19 -7.36
N ASP A 50 -3.13 16.17 -8.21
CA ASP A 50 -2.70 15.91 -9.58
C ASP A 50 -1.37 15.14 -9.61
N THR A 51 -0.42 15.50 -8.74
CA THR A 51 0.87 14.83 -8.70
C THR A 51 0.81 13.38 -8.20
N ILE A 52 -0.12 13.05 -7.30
CA ILE A 52 -0.21 11.73 -6.69
C ILE A 52 -1.14 10.80 -7.49
N ILE A 53 -2.23 11.35 -8.00
CA ILE A 53 -3.32 10.61 -8.65
C ILE A 53 -3.36 10.92 -10.13
N GLY A 54 -3.48 12.21 -10.50
CA GLY A 54 -3.64 12.67 -11.88
C GLY A 54 -2.58 12.08 -12.83
N LYS A 55 -1.30 12.29 -12.51
CA LYS A 55 -0.16 11.81 -13.30
C LYS A 55 -0.02 10.29 -13.36
N PHE A 56 -0.53 9.58 -12.36
CA PHE A 56 -0.39 8.13 -12.24
C PHE A 56 -1.65 7.37 -12.66
N ARG A 57 -2.63 8.06 -13.26
CA ARG A 57 -3.87 7.43 -13.75
C ARG A 57 -3.66 6.44 -14.88
N ASP A 58 -2.52 6.45 -15.58
CA ASP A 58 -2.25 5.44 -16.62
C ASP A 58 -1.63 4.16 -16.06
N ASP A 59 -1.00 4.25 -14.88
CA ASP A 59 -0.15 3.20 -14.36
C ASP A 59 -0.73 2.54 -13.09
N ALA A 60 -1.52 3.26 -12.29
CA ALA A 60 -2.02 2.76 -11.01
C ALA A 60 -3.52 3.02 -10.80
N VAL A 61 -4.19 2.07 -10.15
CA VAL A 61 -5.51 2.30 -9.56
C VAL A 61 -5.32 3.14 -8.30
N SER A 62 -6.14 4.18 -8.14
CA SER A 62 -6.17 4.98 -6.91
C SER A 62 -7.58 5.04 -6.33
N ALA A 63 -7.68 5.10 -5.01
CA ALA A 63 -8.91 5.31 -4.26
C ALA A 63 -8.73 6.53 -3.38
N VAL A 64 -9.69 7.46 -3.41
CA VAL A 64 -9.68 8.64 -2.54
C VAL A 64 -10.92 8.63 -1.69
N TRP A 65 -10.73 8.57 -0.38
CA TRP A 65 -11.79 8.83 0.57
C TRP A 65 -11.84 10.33 0.90
N TYR A 66 -12.97 10.93 0.61
CA TYR A 66 -13.30 12.29 0.99
C TYR A 66 -14.07 12.27 2.30
N TYR A 67 -13.51 12.92 3.31
CA TYR A 67 -14.00 12.91 4.68
C TYR A 67 -14.09 14.31 5.27
N LYS A 68 -14.79 14.42 6.40
CA LYS A 68 -14.83 15.62 7.23
C LYS A 68 -14.43 15.27 8.65
N GLU A 69 -13.56 16.07 9.25
CA GLU A 69 -13.07 15.79 10.61
C GLU A 69 -14.19 15.79 11.65
N SER A 70 -15.21 16.64 11.50
CA SER A 70 -16.32 16.77 12.46
C SER A 70 -17.43 15.72 12.33
N ASN A 71 -17.33 14.75 11.40
CA ASN A 71 -18.39 13.79 11.11
C ASN A 71 -18.17 12.42 11.76
N ALA A 72 -19.07 12.03 12.67
CA ALA A 72 -19.02 10.73 13.36
C ALA A 72 -19.15 9.51 12.43
N ALA A 73 -19.75 9.66 11.24
CA ALA A 73 -19.81 8.58 10.25
C ALA A 73 -18.43 8.31 9.62
N ASP A 74 -17.65 9.37 9.39
CA ASP A 74 -16.29 9.30 8.84
C ASP A 74 -15.33 8.65 9.86
N GLU A 75 -15.50 8.91 11.16
CA GLU A 75 -14.73 8.25 12.23
C GLU A 75 -14.90 6.73 12.21
N LYS A 76 -16.14 6.23 12.13
CA LYS A 76 -16.41 4.78 12.04
C LYS A 76 -15.87 4.17 10.75
N PHE A 77 -15.87 4.95 9.68
CA PHE A 77 -15.41 4.49 8.38
C PHE A 77 -13.88 4.43 8.28
N LEU A 78 -13.14 5.17 9.11
CA LEU A 78 -11.68 5.11 9.19
C LEU A 78 -11.18 3.67 9.38
N ASP A 79 -11.76 2.93 10.32
CA ASP A 79 -11.37 1.54 10.60
C ASP A 79 -11.63 0.60 9.42
N GLU A 80 -12.76 0.78 8.73
CA GLU A 80 -13.08 0.01 7.52
C GLU A 80 -12.13 0.35 6.37
N TYR A 81 -11.82 1.63 6.18
CA TYR A 81 -10.92 2.09 5.14
C TYR A 81 -9.46 1.67 5.41
N GLN A 82 -9.04 1.65 6.67
CA GLN A 82 -7.72 1.17 7.07
C GLN A 82 -7.52 -0.33 6.78
N LYS A 83 -8.58 -1.16 6.88
CA LYS A 83 -8.50 -2.57 6.45
C LYS A 83 -8.22 -2.69 4.96
N VAL A 84 -8.87 -1.85 4.13
CA VAL A 84 -8.63 -1.79 2.68
C VAL A 84 -7.19 -1.35 2.40
N ALA A 85 -6.71 -0.31 3.09
CA ALA A 85 -5.35 0.19 2.95
C ALA A 85 -4.30 -0.88 3.27
N LYS A 86 -4.51 -1.66 4.34
CA LYS A 86 -3.64 -2.78 4.72
C LYS A 86 -3.62 -3.88 3.67
N GLU A 87 -4.79 -4.27 3.15
CA GLU A 87 -4.90 -5.38 2.20
C GLU A 87 -4.30 -5.03 0.82
N LEU A 88 -4.46 -3.77 0.39
CA LEU A 88 -4.02 -3.29 -0.92
C LEU A 88 -2.72 -2.50 -0.87
N LYS A 89 -1.97 -2.61 0.23
CA LYS A 89 -0.73 -1.88 0.46
C LYS A 89 0.28 -2.16 -0.65
N GLY A 90 0.72 -1.09 -1.33
CA GLY A 90 1.67 -1.17 -2.43
C GLY A 90 1.08 -1.61 -3.77
N ILE A 91 -0.22 -1.94 -3.83
CA ILE A 91 -0.92 -2.33 -5.07
C ILE A 91 -1.78 -1.18 -5.58
N VAL A 92 -2.57 -0.59 -4.68
CA VAL A 92 -3.48 0.52 -4.98
C VAL A 92 -3.07 1.71 -4.13
N LYS A 93 -3.12 2.90 -4.72
CA LYS A 93 -2.92 4.14 -3.94
C LYS A 93 -4.19 4.42 -3.15
N VAL A 94 -4.15 4.17 -1.85
CA VAL A 94 -5.26 4.44 -0.93
C VAL A 94 -5.00 5.77 -0.24
N CYS A 95 -5.79 6.78 -0.60
CA CYS A 95 -5.61 8.15 -0.18
C CYS A 95 -6.85 8.68 0.54
N ALA A 96 -6.67 9.71 1.37
CA ALA A 96 -7.77 10.43 1.99
C ALA A 96 -7.58 11.94 1.87
N MET A 97 -8.68 12.68 1.71
CA MET A 97 -8.69 14.13 1.60
C MET A 97 -9.74 14.73 2.52
N ASP A 98 -9.32 15.72 3.30
CA ASP A 98 -10.19 16.48 4.18
C ASP A 98 -10.97 17.56 3.40
N CYS A 99 -12.29 17.40 3.35
CA CYS A 99 -13.21 18.32 2.72
C CYS A 99 -13.61 19.51 3.58
N GLU A 100 -13.27 19.55 4.88
CA GLU A 100 -13.43 20.75 5.70
C GLU A 100 -12.36 21.78 5.31
N ARG A 101 -11.09 21.34 5.25
CA ARG A 101 -9.99 22.19 4.82
C ARG A 101 -10.01 22.53 3.32
N PHE A 102 -10.45 21.60 2.47
CA PHE A 102 -10.46 21.77 1.00
C PHE A 102 -11.87 21.74 0.39
N ALA A 103 -12.83 22.43 1.02
CA ALA A 103 -14.23 22.43 0.60
C ALA A 103 -14.48 22.79 -0.87
N LYS A 104 -13.71 23.73 -1.44
CA LYS A 104 -13.83 24.11 -2.85
C LYS A 104 -13.50 22.92 -3.78
N PHE A 105 -12.39 22.23 -3.51
CA PHE A 105 -11.97 21.08 -4.31
C PHE A 105 -12.99 19.95 -4.23
N CYS A 106 -13.52 19.63 -3.05
CA CYS A 106 -14.53 18.60 -2.90
C CYS A 106 -15.83 18.94 -3.65
N LYS A 107 -16.22 20.23 -3.70
CA LYS A 107 -17.35 20.68 -4.54
C LYS A 107 -17.07 20.52 -6.03
N ASP A 108 -15.87 20.88 -6.47
CA ASP A 108 -15.46 20.78 -7.89
C ASP A 108 -15.41 19.31 -8.36
N VAL A 109 -15.03 18.37 -7.48
CA VAL A 109 -15.06 16.92 -7.74
C VAL A 109 -16.47 16.32 -7.64
N GLY A 110 -17.45 17.08 -7.15
CA GLY A 110 -18.84 16.63 -7.01
C GLY A 110 -19.12 15.80 -5.74
N VAL A 111 -18.33 15.98 -4.68
CA VAL A 111 -18.56 15.34 -3.39
C VAL A 111 -19.61 16.14 -2.61
N GLY A 112 -20.85 15.64 -2.61
CA GLY A 112 -21.96 16.25 -1.86
C GLY A 112 -22.03 15.82 -0.39
N GLU A 113 -21.80 14.53 -0.12
CA GLU A 113 -21.95 13.91 1.20
C GLU A 113 -20.68 13.14 1.58
N THR A 114 -20.38 13.05 2.89
CA THR A 114 -19.27 12.25 3.42
C THR A 114 -19.78 11.23 4.44
N PRO A 115 -19.14 10.04 4.58
CA PRO A 115 -17.99 9.55 3.81
C PRO A 115 -18.32 9.29 2.33
N SER A 116 -17.41 9.65 1.43
CA SER A 116 -17.51 9.32 0.01
C SER A 116 -16.19 8.80 -0.53
N VAL A 117 -16.21 7.69 -1.26
CA VAL A 117 -15.02 7.09 -1.86
C VAL A 117 -15.09 7.21 -3.37
N MET A 118 -14.11 7.90 -3.94
CA MET A 118 -13.95 8.03 -5.39
C MET A 118 -12.89 7.05 -5.87
N ILE A 119 -13.23 6.27 -6.89
CA ILE A 119 -12.32 5.31 -7.52
C ILE A 119 -11.78 5.93 -8.79
N TYR A 120 -10.47 5.83 -8.97
CA TYR A 120 -9.73 6.26 -10.16
C TYR A 120 -9.07 5.04 -10.78
N PRO A 121 -9.78 4.32 -11.67
CA PRO A 121 -9.18 3.21 -12.41
C PRO A 121 -8.14 3.72 -13.42
N PRO A 122 -7.35 2.83 -14.02
CA PRO A 122 -6.48 3.20 -15.11
C PRO A 122 -7.27 3.73 -16.31
N ASN A 123 -6.70 4.71 -17.03
CA ASN A 123 -7.30 5.18 -18.28
C ASN A 123 -7.46 4.01 -19.27
N PRO A 124 -8.52 4.00 -20.11
CA PRO A 124 -9.45 5.09 -20.40
C PRO A 124 -10.71 5.16 -19.51
N GLN A 125 -10.77 4.37 -18.43
CA GLN A 125 -11.96 4.34 -17.57
C GLN A 125 -12.12 5.66 -16.79
N PRO A 126 -13.31 6.29 -16.81
CA PRO A 126 -13.54 7.51 -16.04
C PRO A 126 -13.50 7.22 -14.53
N SER A 127 -13.12 8.23 -13.75
CA SER A 127 -13.27 8.16 -12.29
C SER A 127 -14.74 8.21 -11.90
N TYR A 128 -15.12 7.48 -10.86
CA TYR A 128 -16.51 7.44 -10.41
C TYR A 128 -16.60 7.28 -8.89
N ALA A 129 -17.68 7.84 -8.33
CA ALA A 129 -17.98 7.70 -6.91
C ALA A 129 -18.57 6.32 -6.65
N LEU A 130 -18.10 5.66 -5.59
CA LEU A 130 -18.63 4.37 -5.18
C LEU A 130 -20.02 4.57 -4.55
N GLN A 131 -21.08 4.21 -5.27
CA GLN A 131 -22.45 4.32 -4.79
C GLN A 131 -22.83 3.16 -3.87
N GLY A 132 -23.70 3.37 -2.88
CA GLY A 132 -24.19 2.29 -1.99
C GLY A 132 -23.30 2.04 -0.77
N GLU A 133 -23.32 0.83 -0.22
CA GLU A 133 -22.66 0.53 1.05
C GLU A 133 -21.13 0.69 0.98
N LEU A 134 -20.56 1.42 1.95
CA LEU A 134 -19.12 1.66 2.08
C LEU A 134 -18.52 0.69 3.11
N THR A 135 -18.32 -0.56 2.70
CA THR A 135 -17.64 -1.58 3.51
C THR A 135 -16.27 -1.93 2.93
N SER A 136 -15.34 -2.33 3.79
CA SER A 136 -13.99 -2.77 3.39
C SER A 136 -14.04 -3.81 2.27
N LYS A 137 -14.85 -4.86 2.44
CA LYS A 137 -15.04 -5.93 1.45
C LYS A 137 -15.46 -5.40 0.08
N ARG A 138 -16.42 -4.48 0.05
CA ARG A 138 -16.94 -3.93 -1.22
C ARG A 138 -15.90 -3.07 -1.92
N ILE A 139 -15.21 -2.22 -1.18
CA ILE A 139 -14.16 -1.37 -1.72
C ILE A 139 -13.00 -2.22 -2.26
N THR A 140 -12.52 -3.20 -1.49
CA THR A 140 -11.50 -4.16 -1.95
C THR A 140 -11.96 -4.88 -3.22
N ASN A 141 -13.20 -5.37 -3.27
CA ASN A 141 -13.72 -6.09 -4.44
C ASN A 141 -13.80 -5.22 -5.71
N VAL A 142 -14.08 -3.92 -5.56
CA VAL A 142 -14.09 -2.99 -6.70
C VAL A 142 -12.65 -2.72 -7.15
N LEU A 143 -11.76 -2.38 -6.21
CA LEU A 143 -10.37 -2.06 -6.50
C LEU A 143 -9.61 -3.21 -7.14
N THR A 144 -9.78 -4.43 -6.63
CA THR A 144 -9.14 -5.64 -7.18
C THR A 144 -9.56 -5.94 -8.62
N LYS A 145 -10.80 -5.59 -8.99
CA LYS A 145 -11.30 -5.73 -10.37
C LYS A 145 -10.75 -4.65 -11.30
N SER A 146 -10.52 -3.45 -10.79
CA SER A 146 -9.96 -2.33 -11.55
C SER A 146 -8.47 -2.49 -11.88
N VAL A 147 -7.74 -3.37 -11.18
CA VAL A 147 -6.32 -3.63 -11.46
C VAL A 147 -6.18 -4.42 -12.78
N PRO A 148 -5.45 -3.90 -13.78
CA PRO A 148 -5.23 -4.59 -15.04
C PRO A 148 -4.37 -5.84 -14.84
N SER A 149 -4.33 -6.73 -15.82
CA SER A 149 -3.48 -7.92 -15.80
C SER A 149 -2.58 -7.88 -17.03
N MET A 150 -1.27 -7.81 -16.80
CA MET A 150 -0.24 -7.96 -17.85
C MET A 150 0.38 -9.36 -17.83
N VAL A 151 -0.22 -10.29 -17.07
CA VAL A 151 0.22 -11.69 -16.99
C VAL A 151 -0.16 -12.45 -18.26
N THR A 152 0.80 -13.14 -18.83
CA THR A 152 0.56 -14.13 -19.89
C THR A 152 0.25 -15.49 -19.27
N SER A 153 -0.94 -16.01 -19.51
CA SER A 153 -1.27 -17.41 -19.17
C SER A 153 -0.52 -18.33 -20.13
N LEU A 154 0.37 -19.16 -19.57
CA LEU A 154 1.20 -20.08 -20.32
C LEU A 154 0.42 -21.36 -20.63
N THR A 155 0.57 -21.79 -21.88
CA THR A 155 0.07 -23.06 -22.41
C THR A 155 1.21 -23.75 -23.17
N ALA A 156 1.04 -25.05 -23.44
CA ALA A 156 1.99 -25.83 -24.23
C ALA A 156 2.34 -25.18 -25.58
N ASP A 157 1.39 -24.45 -26.19
CA ASP A 157 1.59 -23.81 -27.50
C ASP A 157 2.39 -22.50 -27.42
N ASN A 158 2.30 -21.75 -26.32
CA ASN A 158 2.84 -20.39 -26.22
C ASN A 158 4.09 -20.29 -25.31
N GLU A 159 4.36 -21.29 -24.49
CA GLU A 159 5.42 -21.23 -23.48
C GLU A 159 6.81 -21.02 -24.11
N ALA A 160 7.09 -21.68 -25.23
CA ALA A 160 8.37 -21.57 -25.93
C ALA A 160 8.58 -20.15 -26.50
N ALA A 161 7.53 -19.57 -27.07
CA ALA A 161 7.55 -18.20 -27.59
C ALA A 161 7.70 -17.19 -26.45
N PHE A 162 6.99 -17.39 -25.32
CA PHE A 162 7.11 -16.52 -24.15
C PHE A 162 8.55 -16.51 -23.59
N LEU A 163 9.14 -17.69 -23.39
CA LEU A 163 10.49 -17.84 -22.83
C LEU A 163 11.59 -17.24 -23.69
N THR A 164 11.40 -17.20 -25.01
CA THR A 164 12.38 -16.69 -25.98
C THR A 164 12.14 -15.22 -26.36
N SER A 165 10.93 -14.71 -26.12
CA SER A 165 10.59 -13.31 -26.39
C SER A 165 11.42 -12.33 -25.57
N ASP A 166 11.82 -11.21 -26.16
CA ASP A 166 12.61 -10.12 -25.54
C ASP A 166 13.72 -10.62 -24.61
N PRO A 167 14.83 -11.18 -25.13
CA PRO A 167 15.91 -11.78 -24.34
C PRO A 167 16.48 -10.88 -23.23
N SER A 168 16.39 -9.56 -23.40
CA SER A 168 16.83 -8.55 -22.43
C SER A 168 15.94 -8.42 -21.20
N LYS A 169 14.67 -8.84 -21.28
CA LYS A 169 13.71 -8.71 -20.17
C LYS A 169 13.69 -10.00 -19.34
N PRO A 170 13.81 -9.92 -18.01
CA PRO A 170 13.54 -11.06 -17.12
C PRO A 170 12.12 -11.59 -17.33
N LYS A 171 11.97 -12.91 -17.28
CA LYS A 171 10.67 -13.59 -17.28
C LYS A 171 10.45 -14.18 -15.91
N VAL A 172 9.39 -13.79 -15.22
CA VAL A 172 9.01 -14.37 -13.94
C VAL A 172 7.76 -15.20 -14.15
N ILE A 173 7.80 -16.46 -13.73
CA ILE A 173 6.72 -17.43 -13.95
C ILE A 173 6.27 -17.93 -12.59
N LEU A 174 4.96 -17.79 -12.33
CA LEU A 174 4.31 -18.42 -11.20
C LEU A 174 3.75 -19.77 -11.63
N PHE A 175 4.27 -20.84 -11.04
CA PHE A 175 3.70 -22.18 -11.12
C PHE A 175 2.70 -22.37 -9.99
N SER A 176 1.45 -22.66 -10.32
CA SER A 176 0.37 -22.81 -9.32
C SER A 176 -0.51 -24.01 -9.61
N ASN A 177 -1.12 -24.56 -8.56
CA ASN A 177 -2.19 -25.54 -8.63
C ASN A 177 -3.58 -24.89 -8.83
N LYS A 178 -3.68 -23.56 -8.73
CA LYS A 178 -4.94 -22.85 -8.93
C LYS A 178 -5.20 -22.62 -10.41
N PRO A 179 -6.46 -22.73 -10.89
CA PRO A 179 -6.79 -22.53 -12.30
C PRO A 179 -6.78 -21.05 -12.71
N LYS A 180 -6.84 -20.13 -11.74
CA LYS A 180 -6.93 -18.68 -11.98
C LYS A 180 -5.68 -17.98 -11.48
N VAL A 181 -5.26 -16.97 -12.23
CA VAL A 181 -4.18 -16.07 -11.85
C VAL A 181 -4.54 -15.37 -10.53
N PRO A 182 -3.74 -15.53 -9.45
CA PRO A 182 -3.99 -14.84 -8.19
C PRO A 182 -3.93 -13.31 -8.36
N PHE A 183 -4.74 -12.58 -7.59
CA PHE A 183 -4.77 -11.11 -7.63
C PHE A 183 -3.38 -10.50 -7.41
N MET A 184 -2.61 -11.02 -6.44
CA MET A 184 -1.24 -10.59 -6.16
C MET A 184 -0.34 -10.66 -7.41
N TRP A 185 -0.49 -11.70 -8.23
CA TRP A 185 0.31 -11.87 -9.44
C TRP A 185 -0.09 -10.88 -10.53
N ARG A 186 -1.39 -10.62 -10.66
CA ARG A 186 -1.91 -9.56 -11.54
C ARG A 186 -1.39 -8.19 -11.13
N ALA A 187 -1.45 -7.88 -9.83
CA ALA A 187 -0.97 -6.64 -9.26
C ALA A 187 0.52 -6.41 -9.56
N LEU A 188 1.37 -7.41 -9.32
CA LEU A 188 2.80 -7.32 -9.64
C LEU A 188 3.04 -7.06 -11.13
N SER A 189 2.31 -7.77 -12.01
CA SER A 189 2.45 -7.56 -13.45
C SER A 189 2.04 -6.16 -13.93
N ALA A 190 1.15 -5.51 -13.20
CA ALA A 190 0.59 -4.20 -13.53
C ALA A 190 1.42 -3.03 -13.00
N GLU A 191 2.44 -3.29 -12.18
CA GLU A 191 3.32 -2.25 -11.65
C GLU A 191 4.06 -1.53 -12.79
N MET A 192 4.24 -0.22 -12.63
CA MET A 192 4.71 0.71 -13.67
C MET A 192 6.10 0.34 -14.22
N VAL A 193 7.05 0.03 -13.33
CA VAL A 193 8.41 -0.37 -13.67
C VAL A 193 8.36 -1.75 -14.33
N PHE A 194 7.69 -2.70 -13.67
CA PHE A 194 7.67 -4.10 -14.08
C PHE A 194 7.01 -4.31 -15.44
N LYS A 195 5.94 -3.57 -15.76
CA LYS A 195 5.27 -3.60 -17.07
C LYS A 195 6.25 -3.32 -18.22
N ARG A 196 7.28 -2.52 -17.98
CA ARG A 196 8.24 -2.09 -19.01
C ARG A 196 9.49 -2.98 -19.01
N THR A 197 9.91 -3.46 -17.85
CA THR A 197 11.20 -4.14 -17.67
C THR A 197 11.09 -5.66 -17.62
N ILE A 198 9.95 -6.22 -17.22
CA ILE A 198 9.80 -7.64 -16.87
C ILE A 198 8.54 -8.24 -17.52
N LYS A 199 8.59 -9.54 -17.84
CA LYS A 199 7.42 -10.30 -18.31
C LYS A 199 6.93 -11.27 -17.25
N PHE A 200 5.62 -11.24 -16.98
CA PHE A 200 4.98 -12.14 -16.02
C PHE A 200 4.23 -13.25 -16.74
N GLY A 201 4.55 -14.50 -16.36
CA GLY A 201 3.90 -15.71 -16.84
C GLY A 201 3.14 -16.40 -15.72
N PHE A 202 2.07 -17.10 -16.05
CA PHE A 202 1.34 -17.95 -15.12
C PHE A 202 1.16 -19.34 -15.73
N ALA A 203 1.64 -20.36 -15.03
CA ALA A 203 1.59 -21.75 -15.48
C ALA A 203 0.81 -22.58 -14.45
N THR A 204 -0.22 -23.28 -14.93
CA THR A 204 -0.90 -24.30 -14.13
C THR A 204 -0.17 -25.64 -14.25
N GLU A 205 -0.20 -26.42 -13.17
CA GLU A 205 0.40 -27.76 -13.13
C GLU A 205 -0.15 -28.68 -14.23
N GLU A 206 -1.48 -28.66 -14.43
CA GLU A 206 -2.17 -29.52 -15.40
C GLU A 206 -1.78 -29.23 -16.85
N ALA A 207 -1.71 -27.95 -17.24
CA ALA A 207 -1.45 -27.57 -18.63
C ALA A 207 0.03 -27.46 -18.98
N ASN A 208 0.92 -27.38 -17.98
CA ASN A 208 2.34 -27.05 -18.20
C ASN A 208 3.27 -28.01 -17.42
N ALA A 209 2.93 -29.30 -17.37
CA ALA A 209 3.75 -30.31 -16.69
C ALA A 209 5.16 -30.43 -17.31
N GLU A 210 5.29 -30.26 -18.62
CA GLU A 210 6.60 -30.26 -19.30
C GLU A 210 7.44 -29.04 -18.93
N LEU A 211 6.83 -27.86 -18.86
CA LEU A 211 7.47 -26.63 -18.40
C LEU A 211 7.92 -26.76 -16.94
N ALA A 212 7.07 -27.29 -16.07
CA ALA A 212 7.41 -27.54 -14.67
C ALA A 212 8.63 -28.47 -14.54
N LYS A 213 8.69 -29.54 -15.36
CA LYS A 213 9.87 -30.42 -15.44
C LYS A 213 11.11 -29.69 -15.95
N LYS A 214 10.99 -28.87 -16.99
CA LYS A 214 12.10 -28.05 -17.55
C LYS A 214 12.70 -27.09 -16.53
N PHE A 215 11.87 -26.58 -15.63
CA PHE A 215 12.29 -25.72 -14.53
C PHE A 215 12.54 -26.48 -13.21
N LYS A 216 12.45 -27.81 -13.20
CA LYS A 216 12.64 -28.66 -12.00
C LYS A 216 11.72 -28.28 -10.83
N VAL A 217 10.52 -27.79 -11.12
CA VAL A 217 9.50 -27.42 -10.13
C VAL A 217 8.86 -28.70 -9.61
N LYS A 218 8.95 -28.93 -8.30
CA LYS A 218 8.37 -30.09 -7.60
C LYS A 218 7.29 -29.74 -6.58
N LYS A 219 7.28 -28.48 -6.14
CA LYS A 219 6.34 -27.96 -5.13
C LYS A 219 5.53 -26.84 -5.76
N PHE A 220 4.28 -26.72 -5.35
CA PHE A 220 3.39 -25.65 -5.76
C PHE A 220 2.87 -24.91 -4.52
N PRO A 221 2.73 -23.58 -4.56
CA PRO A 221 3.19 -22.69 -5.63
C PRO A 221 4.72 -22.48 -5.61
N THR A 222 5.33 -22.34 -6.78
CA THR A 222 6.75 -21.95 -6.93
C THR A 222 6.87 -20.81 -7.92
N ILE A 223 7.71 -19.81 -7.60
CA ILE A 223 8.01 -18.69 -8.50
C ILE A 223 9.42 -18.89 -9.04
N VAL A 224 9.56 -18.78 -10.36
CA VAL A 224 10.84 -18.94 -11.04
C VAL A 224 11.10 -17.71 -11.90
N MET A 225 12.31 -17.17 -11.82
CA MET A 225 12.79 -16.13 -12.72
C MET A 225 13.78 -16.74 -13.73
N GLN A 226 13.62 -16.38 -15.00
CA GLN A 226 14.55 -16.67 -16.07
C GLN A 226 15.11 -15.37 -16.64
N ARG A 227 16.44 -15.27 -16.69
CA ARG A 227 17.21 -14.13 -17.22
C ARG A 227 18.21 -14.62 -18.29
N GLY A 228 18.65 -13.70 -19.13
CA GLY A 228 19.60 -13.96 -20.22
C GLY A 228 18.97 -14.59 -21.48
N GLY A 229 19.69 -14.49 -22.59
CA GLY A 229 19.30 -15.13 -23.84
C GLY A 229 19.23 -16.66 -23.69
N LYS A 230 18.14 -17.28 -24.14
CA LYS A 230 17.88 -18.73 -24.00
C LYS A 230 17.87 -19.28 -22.56
N GLY A 231 17.71 -18.42 -21.53
CA GLY A 231 17.52 -18.87 -20.14
C GLY A 231 18.80 -19.32 -19.44
N GLU A 232 19.89 -18.60 -19.72
CA GLU A 232 21.23 -18.79 -19.16
C GLU A 232 21.26 -18.69 -17.63
N GLN A 233 20.41 -17.84 -17.03
CA GLN A 233 20.27 -17.73 -15.59
C GLN A 233 18.83 -18.06 -15.16
N LYS A 234 18.69 -18.98 -14.20
CA LYS A 234 17.41 -19.38 -13.61
C LYS A 234 17.51 -19.34 -12.10
N GLU A 235 16.52 -18.73 -11.47
CA GLU A 235 16.49 -18.54 -10.03
C GLU A 235 15.10 -18.88 -9.50
N MET A 236 15.04 -19.66 -8.42
CA MET A 236 13.80 -19.99 -7.75
C MET A 236 13.64 -19.09 -6.54
N TYR A 237 12.46 -18.53 -6.38
CA TYR A 237 12.13 -17.73 -5.21
C TYR A 237 11.95 -18.64 -3.98
N SER A 238 12.64 -18.31 -2.89
CA SER A 238 12.60 -19.05 -1.62
C SER A 238 12.04 -18.23 -0.44
N GLY A 239 11.69 -16.96 -0.67
CA GLY A 239 11.17 -16.08 0.38
C GLY A 239 9.67 -16.23 0.64
N ASP A 240 9.16 -15.33 1.46
CA ASP A 240 7.74 -15.30 1.84
C ASP A 240 6.83 -15.00 0.64
N ILE A 241 5.73 -15.74 0.54
CA ILE A 241 4.74 -15.56 -0.53
C ILE A 241 3.78 -14.41 -0.16
N ASN A 242 4.33 -13.21 -0.05
CA ASN A 242 3.59 -11.96 0.12
C ASN A 242 3.98 -10.94 -0.95
N PHE A 243 3.13 -9.95 -1.17
CA PHE A 243 3.31 -8.99 -2.26
C PHE A 243 4.65 -8.24 -2.17
N GLN A 244 5.02 -7.77 -0.98
CA GLN A 244 6.22 -6.95 -0.78
C GLN A 244 7.52 -7.74 -0.98
N ALA A 245 7.59 -8.95 -0.44
CA ALA A 245 8.79 -9.78 -0.53
C ALA A 245 9.06 -10.21 -1.98
N ILE A 246 8.01 -10.57 -2.73
CA ILE A 246 8.14 -10.88 -4.16
C ILE A 246 8.47 -9.60 -4.94
N HIS A 247 7.80 -8.49 -4.67
CA HIS A 247 8.08 -7.21 -5.32
C HIS A 247 9.56 -6.82 -5.17
N ASN A 248 10.10 -6.86 -3.95
CA ASN A 248 11.50 -6.49 -3.69
C ASN A 248 12.49 -7.42 -4.40
N TRP A 249 12.23 -8.73 -4.41
CA TRP A 249 13.05 -9.69 -5.14
C TRP A 249 13.02 -9.45 -6.64
N VAL A 250 11.85 -9.21 -7.21
CA VAL A 250 11.70 -8.89 -8.64
C VAL A 250 12.34 -7.54 -8.98
N ASN A 251 12.22 -6.55 -8.09
CA ASN A 251 12.71 -5.20 -8.31
C ASN A 251 14.23 -5.14 -8.48
N LEU A 252 14.97 -5.99 -7.77
CA LEU A 252 16.43 -6.12 -7.90
C LEU A 252 16.89 -6.35 -9.35
N TYR A 253 16.04 -7.00 -10.14
CA TYR A 253 16.29 -7.35 -11.54
C TYR A 253 15.58 -6.43 -12.53
N SER A 254 14.76 -5.50 -12.04
CA SER A 254 14.02 -4.55 -12.87
C SER A 254 14.86 -3.33 -13.27
N GLU A 255 15.85 -2.95 -12.45
CA GLU A 255 16.62 -1.71 -12.62
C GLU A 255 18.03 -1.91 -13.19
N SER A 256 18.40 -3.12 -13.62
CA SER A 256 19.82 -3.42 -13.68
C SER A 256 20.28 -4.28 -14.86
N GLY A 257 21.05 -3.63 -15.74
CA GLY A 257 22.31 -4.21 -16.21
C GLY A 257 23.35 -4.38 -15.07
N MET A 258 22.92 -4.53 -13.81
CA MET A 258 23.72 -4.82 -12.61
C MET A 258 23.28 -6.13 -11.94
N GLY A 259 22.30 -6.86 -12.48
CA GLY A 259 21.81 -8.13 -11.94
C GLY A 259 22.83 -9.27 -11.97
N ASP A 260 23.96 -9.08 -12.65
CA ASP A 260 25.10 -10.00 -12.65
C ASP A 260 26.00 -9.86 -11.40
N LYS A 261 25.86 -8.79 -10.61
CA LYS A 261 26.72 -8.57 -9.42
C LYS A 261 26.14 -9.04 -8.09
N VAL A 262 24.85 -9.36 -8.02
CA VAL A 262 24.16 -9.73 -6.77
C VAL A 262 24.03 -11.23 -6.54
N ALA A 263 24.33 -12.07 -7.54
CA ALA A 263 24.30 -13.54 -7.38
C ALA A 263 25.46 -14.12 -6.55
N GLY A 264 26.40 -13.29 -6.07
CA GLY A 264 27.58 -13.72 -5.31
C GLY A 264 27.47 -13.60 -3.78
N ALA A 265 26.40 -13.04 -3.23
CA ALA A 265 26.36 -12.63 -1.81
C ALA A 265 25.20 -13.24 -1.00
N ALA A 266 24.82 -14.49 -1.28
CA ALA A 266 23.87 -15.24 -0.44
C ALA A 266 24.45 -16.59 -0.03
N GLY A 267 25.38 -16.55 0.94
CA GLY A 267 25.97 -17.73 1.54
C GLY A 267 26.93 -17.37 2.68
N GLY A 268 26.38 -16.94 3.83
CA GLY A 268 27.14 -16.77 5.07
C GLY A 268 26.45 -15.83 6.06
N GLU A 269 25.83 -16.38 7.11
CA GLU A 269 25.44 -15.62 8.30
C GLU A 269 26.69 -15.21 9.11
N SER A 270 26.82 -13.93 9.43
CA SER A 270 27.01 -13.41 10.80
C SER A 270 27.50 -11.94 10.80
N GLY A 271 26.73 -11.08 11.46
CA GLY A 271 27.14 -9.87 12.19
C GLY A 271 28.12 -8.88 11.54
N SER A 272 27.60 -7.76 11.05
CA SER A 272 27.89 -6.41 11.58
C SER A 272 27.13 -5.37 10.76
N ASP A 273 26.68 -4.32 11.44
CA ASP A 273 26.15 -3.10 10.85
C ASP A 273 27.19 -2.47 9.91
N GLU A 274 27.15 -2.81 8.62
CA GLU A 274 27.84 -2.02 7.60
C GLU A 274 26.90 -0.92 7.10
N ALA A 275 27.07 0.23 7.75
CA ALA A 275 26.51 1.51 7.36
C ALA A 275 26.73 1.77 5.86
N LYS A 276 25.65 2.17 5.22
CA LYS A 276 25.56 2.62 3.83
C LYS A 276 26.72 3.60 3.50
N PRO A 277 27.70 3.21 2.67
CA PRO A 277 28.92 4.00 2.42
C PRO A 277 28.68 5.29 1.62
N TRP A 278 27.46 5.55 1.17
CA TRP A 278 27.09 6.80 0.48
C TRP A 278 26.62 7.91 1.42
N LEU A 279 26.59 7.67 2.75
CA LEU A 279 26.18 8.68 3.73
C LEU A 279 27.35 9.45 4.37
N ILE A 280 28.60 9.15 3.98
CA ILE A 280 29.77 9.93 4.40
C ILE A 280 30.46 10.42 3.12
N GLN A 281 29.87 11.45 2.51
CA GLN A 281 30.68 12.36 1.72
C GLN A 281 31.26 13.35 2.70
N ASP A 282 32.56 13.22 2.98
CA ASP A 282 33.30 14.31 3.60
C ASP A 282 33.18 15.52 2.67
N ILE A 283 32.60 16.60 3.20
CA ILE A 283 32.50 17.87 2.51
C ILE A 283 33.94 18.31 2.20
N PRO A 284 34.34 18.48 0.93
CA PRO A 284 35.66 19.01 0.64
C PRO A 284 35.75 20.41 1.26
N GLU A 285 36.64 20.58 2.23
CA GLU A 285 36.94 21.91 2.77
C GLU A 285 37.38 22.81 1.61
N LEU A 286 36.72 23.96 1.47
CA LEU A 286 37.10 25.02 0.55
C LEU A 286 38.44 25.64 1.03
N THR A 287 39.53 24.95 0.79
CA THR A 287 40.87 25.56 0.80
C THR A 287 41.03 26.31 -0.52
N GLY A 288 41.06 27.64 -0.41
CA GLY A 288 40.77 28.55 -1.53
C GLY A 288 41.76 28.53 -2.70
N PRO A 289 41.37 29.12 -3.85
CA PRO A 289 42.31 29.52 -4.90
C PRO A 289 42.93 30.87 -4.48
N SER A 290 44.25 31.00 -4.35
CA SER A 290 45.29 30.99 -5.39
C SER A 290 45.90 32.39 -5.43
N HIS A 291 47.23 32.49 -5.37
CA HIS A 291 48.03 33.62 -5.88
C HIS A 291 47.59 35.06 -5.52
N ASN A 292 48.39 35.70 -4.68
CA ASN A 292 49.59 36.41 -5.17
C ASN A 292 50.82 35.87 -4.45
#